data_AF-A0A966FF43-F1
#
_entry.id   AF-A0A966FF43-F1
#
_cell.length_a   1.000
_cell.length_b   1.000
_cell.length_c   1.000
_cell.angle_alpha   90.00
_cell.angle_beta   90.00
_cell.angle_gamma   90.00
#
_symmetry.space_group_name_H-M   'P 1'
#
loop_
_entity.id
_entity.type
_entity.pdbx_description
1 polymer ?
#
loop_
_entity_poly.entity_id
_entity_poly.type
_entity_poly.pdbx_seq_one_letter_code
_entity_poly.pdbx_strand_id
1 'polypeptide(L)' 'VMKNGRFYLFGDLKEMKDFVAHGEVAYGYTDIGVGPKGESLVYVMNKASYKKGKPMDRLGHFKSLHEAAK' A
#
# COMPACT_ATOMS: atom_id res chain seq x y z
N VAL A 1 2.10 -1.07 -6.63
CA VAL A 1 1.87 -2.28 -7.47
C VAL A 1 0.39 -2.63 -7.41
N MET A 2 -0.25 -3.01 -8.51
CA MET A 2 -1.66 -3.45 -8.51
C MET A 2 -1.74 -4.97 -8.77
N LYS A 3 -2.46 -5.71 -7.92
CA LYS A 3 -2.68 -7.15 -8.09
C LYS A 3 -4.07 -7.53 -7.57
N ASN A 4 -4.83 -8.30 -8.35
CA ASN A 4 -6.18 -8.78 -7.99
C ASN A 4 -7.16 -7.68 -7.52
N GLY A 5 -7.15 -6.51 -8.18
CA GLY A 5 -8.01 -5.37 -7.79
C GLY A 5 -7.60 -4.70 -6.47
N ARG A 6 -6.37 -4.94 -6.01
CA ARG A 6 -5.80 -4.34 -4.81
C ARG A 6 -4.54 -3.55 -5.15
N PHE A 7 -4.41 -2.37 -4.56
CA PHE A 7 -3.20 -1.55 -4.64
C PHE A 7 -2.30 -1.81 -3.46
N TYR A 8 -1.09 -2.28 -3.73
CA TYR A 8 -0.05 -2.48 -2.74
C TYR A 8 0.81 -1.22 -2.65
N LEU A 9 0.77 -0.61 -1.46
CA LEU A 9 1.44 0.61 -1.07
C LEU A 9 2.66 0.29 -0.21
N PHE A 10 3.84 0.54 -0.76
CA PHE A 10 5.12 0.35 -0.09
C PHE A 10 5.64 1.71 0.37
N GLY A 11 6.33 1.76 1.52
CA GLY A 11 7.05 2.97 1.92
C GLY A 11 8.47 2.98 1.41
N ASP A 12 9.07 1.79 1.30
CA ASP A 12 10.46 1.64 0.89
C ASP A 12 10.61 0.65 -0.27
N LEU A 13 11.64 0.88 -1.08
CA LEU A 13 12.06 -0.04 -2.15
C LEU A 13 12.37 -1.45 -1.61
N LYS A 14 12.84 -1.54 -0.37
CA LYS A 14 13.11 -2.84 0.28
C LYS A 14 11.81 -3.61 0.53
N GLU A 15 10.77 -2.96 1.05
CA GLU A 15 9.46 -3.60 1.27
C GLU A 15 8.85 -4.09 -0.04
N MET A 16 9.03 -3.33 -1.13
CA MET A 16 8.61 -3.74 -2.47
C MET A 16 9.39 -4.96 -2.96
N LYS A 17 10.73 -4.95 -2.84
CA LYS A 17 11.57 -6.08 -3.27
C LYS A 17 11.27 -7.34 -2.47
N ASP A 18 11.13 -7.23 -1.16
CA ASP A 18 10.79 -8.36 -0.29
C ASP A 18 9.41 -8.94 -0.68
N PHE A 19 8.42 -8.08 -0.95
CA PHE A 19 7.10 -8.52 -1.42
C PHE A 19 7.16 -9.19 -2.80
N VAL A 20 8.00 -8.70 -3.72
CA VAL A 20 8.15 -9.34 -5.04
C VAL A 20 8.91 -10.67 -4.94
N ALA A 21 9.90 -10.76 -4.05
CA ALA A 21 10.73 -11.95 -3.87
C ALA A 21 9.99 -13.08 -3.15
N HIS A 22 9.21 -12.75 -2.11
CA HIS A 22 8.53 -13.73 -1.27
C HIS A 22 7.03 -13.86 -1.56
N GLY A 23 6.42 -12.83 -2.17
CA GLY A 23 4.98 -12.80 -2.42
C GLY A 23 4.12 -12.56 -1.18
N GLU A 24 4.74 -12.38 0.00
CA GLU A 24 4.07 -12.30 1.30
C GLU A 24 4.17 -10.91 1.91
N VAL A 25 3.12 -10.51 2.64
CA VAL A 25 3.07 -9.25 3.40
C VAL A 25 3.16 -9.60 4.87
N ALA A 26 4.33 -9.41 5.48
CA ALA A 26 4.55 -9.73 6.89
C ALA A 26 3.68 -8.88 7.83
N TYR A 27 3.57 -7.58 7.54
CA TYR A 27 2.65 -6.67 8.24
C TYR A 27 1.90 -5.87 7.19
N GLY A 28 0.57 -5.94 7.23
CA GLY A 28 -0.28 -5.34 6.21
C GLY A 28 -1.47 -4.66 6.85
N TYR A 29 -1.75 -3.42 6.43
CA TYR A 29 -3.07 -2.82 6.68
C TYR A 29 -3.87 -2.90 5.39
N THR A 30 -5.15 -3.23 5.44
CA THR A 30 -6.01 -3.25 4.25
C THR A 30 -7.20 -2.35 4.47
N ASP A 31 -7.33 -1.32 3.64
CA ASP A 31 -8.54 -0.52 3.53
C ASP A 31 -9.32 -0.99 2.31
N ILE A 32 -10.58 -1.39 2.51
CA ILE A 32 -11.45 -1.86 1.43
C ILE A 32 -12.27 -0.68 0.91
N GLY A 33 -12.34 -0.48 -0.41
CA GLY A 33 -13.22 0.52 -1.02
C GLY A 33 -12.70 1.96 -1.00
N VAL A 34 -11.46 2.19 -0.59
CA VAL A 34 -10.85 3.54 -0.54
C VAL A 34 -10.12 3.94 -1.84
N GLY A 35 -10.00 3.01 -2.79
CA GLY A 35 -9.42 3.30 -4.11
C GLY A 35 -10.33 4.19 -4.96
N PRO A 36 -9.78 4.89 -5.96
CA PRO A 36 -10.53 5.84 -6.81
C PRO A 36 -11.69 5.19 -7.57
N LYS A 37 -11.63 3.87 -7.82
CA LYS A 37 -12.72 3.09 -8.43
C LYS A 37 -13.34 2.06 -7.48
N GLY A 38 -13.17 2.23 -6.16
CA GLY A 38 -13.64 1.28 -5.14
C GLY A 38 -12.68 0.11 -4.88
N GLU A 39 -11.45 0.20 -5.36
CA GLU A 39 -10.42 -0.82 -5.15
C GLU A 39 -9.95 -0.86 -3.69
N SER A 40 -9.40 -1.99 -3.27
CA SER A 40 -8.82 -2.12 -1.93
C SER A 40 -7.36 -1.65 -1.93
N LEU A 41 -6.97 -0.93 -0.89
CA LEU A 41 -5.59 -0.50 -0.67
C LEU A 41 -4.96 -1.38 0.41
N VAL A 42 -3.82 -1.99 0.10
CA VAL A 42 -3.02 -2.83 0.99
C VAL A 42 -1.72 -2.10 1.27
N TYR A 43 -1.53 -1.64 2.49
CA TYR A 43 -0.30 -1.03 2.95
C TYR A 43 0.66 -2.11 3.41
N VAL A 44 1.73 -2.34 2.64
CA VAL A 44 2.78 -3.30 2.99
C VAL A 44 3.75 -2.61 3.94
N MET A 45 3.94 -3.20 5.12
CA MET A 45 4.75 -2.64 6.19
C MET A 45 5.74 -3.66 6.72
N ASN A 46 6.79 -3.14 7.33
CA ASN A 46 7.69 -3.89 8.19
C ASN A 46 7.37 -3.68 9.68
N LYS A 47 8.05 -4.41 10.56
CA LYS A 47 7.85 -4.36 12.02
C LYS A 47 8.06 -2.95 12.61
N ALA A 48 8.95 -2.14 12.04
CA ALA A 48 9.19 -0.76 12.50
C ALA A 48 8.07 0.19 12.04
N SER A 49 7.64 0.08 10.78
CA SER A 49 6.53 0.87 10.23
C SER A 49 5.21 0.52 10.90
N TYR A 50 4.96 -0.76 11.17
CA TYR A 50 3.76 -1.22 11.88
C TYR A 50 3.64 -0.61 13.28
N LYS A 51 4.77 -0.48 14.00
CA LYS A 51 4.80 0.19 15.32
C LYS A 51 4.45 1.68 15.26
N LYS A 52 4.67 2.33 14.11
CA LYS A 52 4.30 3.73 13.89
C LYS A 52 2.82 3.91 13.56
N GLY A 53 2.09 2.82 13.29
CA GLY A 53 0.66 2.83 13.00
C GLY A 53 0.34 2.98 11.52
N LYS A 54 -0.89 3.42 11.24
CA LYS A 54 -1.43 3.50 9.87
C LYS A 54 -0.65 4.56 9.06
N PRO A 55 -0.05 4.21 7.92
CA PRO A 55 0.77 5.14 7.14
C PRO A 55 -0.11 6.05 6.28
N MET A 56 -0.67 7.09 6.91
CA MET A 56 -1.56 8.07 6.26
C MET A 56 -0.85 8.84 5.14
N ASP A 57 0.45 9.08 5.24
CA ASP A 57 1.24 9.73 4.20
C ASP A 57 1.19 8.97 2.86
N ARG A 58 1.19 7.64 2.92
CA ARG A 58 1.11 6.79 1.72
C ARG A 58 -0.24 6.88 1.05
N LEU A 59 -1.32 7.04 1.83
CA LEU A 59 -2.66 7.28 1.29
C LEU A 59 -2.73 8.64 0.61
N GLY A 60 -2.16 9.68 1.21
CA GLY A 60 -2.07 11.01 0.62
C GLY A 60 -1.35 10.96 -0.72
N HIS A 61 -0.16 10.35 -0.76
CA HIS A 61 0.62 10.21 -1.99
C HIS A 61 -0.13 9.41 -3.07
N PHE A 62 -0.81 8.33 -2.68
CA PHE A 62 -1.63 7.54 -3.59
C PHE A 62 -2.79 8.34 -4.19
N LYS A 63 -3.51 9.09 -3.34
CA LYS A 63 -4.61 9.97 -3.77
C LYS A 63 -4.10 11.03 -4.73
N SER A 64 -3.00 11.73 -4.42
CA SER A 64 -2.44 12.74 -5.32
C SER A 64 -2.05 12.17 -6.68
N LEU A 65 -1.44 10.98 -6.71
CA LEU A 65 -1.07 10.32 -7.97
C LEU A 65 -2.29 9.88 -8.81
N HIS A 66 -3.39 9.47 -8.17
CA HIS A 66 -4.57 8.98 -8.88
C HIS A 66 -5.66 10.05 -9.11
N GLU A 67 -5.73 11.11 -8.29
CA GLU A 67 -6.57 12.29 -8.56
C GLU A 67 -6.01 13.11 -9.71
N ALA A 68 -4.68 13.23 -9.81
CA ALA A 68 -4.04 13.92 -10.93
C ALA A 68 -4.18 13.17 -12.28
N ALA A 69 -4.61 11.91 -12.25
CA ALA A 69 -4.83 11.08 -13.44
C ALA A 69 -6.29 11.14 -13.96
N LYS A 70 -7.12 12.03 -13.40
CA LYS A 70 -8.51 12.27 -13.82
C LYS A 70 -8.60 13.49 -14.73
#